data_AF-A0A366GMQ7-F1
#
_entry.id   AF-A0A366GMQ7-F1
#
_cell.length_a   1.000
_cell.length_b   1.000
_cell.length_c   1.000
_cell.angle_alpha   90.00
_cell.angle_beta   90.00
_cell.angle_gamma   90.00
#
_symmetry.space_group_name_H-M   'P 1'
#
loop_
_entity.id
_entity.type
_entity.pdbx_description
1 polymer ?
#
loop_
_entity_poly.entity_id
_entity_poly.type
_entity_poly.pdbx_seq_one_letter_code
_entity_poly.pdbx_strand_id
1 'polypeptide(L)'
;MNTSEASREILKQDYDIRGTGEVSPESLALFQKSFVEFPYLTEVKRMKFAHEWDRLSQSTEFLRVWKDDEVHSVQEDYFDQFIIECAKNVGADKEFHKAPRVIGEALGLADQLVGDTFLEYRLKELIKQEVFEYEGSLDQMRFYSVKLIK
;
A
#
# COMPACT_ATOMS: atom_id res chain seq x y z
N MET A 1 -1.35 -21.43 -2.45
CA MET A 1 -2.46 -20.87 -3.25
C MET A 1 -2.33 -19.36 -3.23
N ASN A 2 -2.23 -18.71 -4.38
CA ASN A 2 -2.35 -17.25 -4.46
C ASN A 2 -3.84 -16.91 -4.60
N THR A 3 -4.43 -16.32 -3.56
CA THR A 3 -5.88 -16.02 -3.53
C THR A 3 -6.25 -14.85 -4.44
N SER A 4 -5.33 -13.91 -4.66
CA SER A 4 -5.56 -12.77 -5.57
C SER A 4 -5.63 -13.23 -7.02
N GLU A 5 -4.72 -14.12 -7.45
CA GLU A 5 -4.79 -14.76 -8.77
C GLU A 5 -6.06 -15.60 -8.92
N ALA A 6 -6.36 -16.45 -7.92
CA ALA A 6 -7.57 -17.28 -7.91
C ALA A 6 -8.85 -16.45 -8.03
N SER A 7 -8.92 -15.31 -7.34
CA SER A 7 -10.07 -14.41 -7.40
C SER A 7 -10.29 -13.86 -8.81
N ARG A 8 -9.22 -13.40 -9.47
CA ARG A 8 -9.29 -12.87 -10.85
C ARG A 8 -9.74 -13.94 -11.85
N GLU A 9 -9.20 -15.15 -11.74
CA GLU A 9 -9.51 -16.23 -12.68
C GLU A 9 -10.90 -16.83 -12.47
N ILE A 10 -11.30 -17.04 -11.20
CA ILE A 10 -12.49 -17.81 -10.84
C ILE A 10 -13.70 -16.89 -10.61
N LEU A 11 -13.55 -15.80 -9.84
CA LEU A 11 -14.67 -14.93 -9.50
C LEU A 11 -14.92 -13.84 -10.54
N LYS A 12 -13.88 -13.43 -11.30
CA LYS A 12 -13.97 -12.42 -12.36
C LYS A 12 -14.68 -11.14 -11.91
N GLN A 13 -14.34 -10.64 -10.72
CA GLN A 13 -14.93 -9.44 -10.15
C GLN A 13 -14.33 -8.17 -10.77
N ASP A 14 -15.06 -7.07 -10.70
CA ASP A 14 -14.63 -5.74 -11.18
C ASP A 14 -13.58 -5.06 -10.27
N TYR A 15 -13.16 -5.73 -9.19
CA TYR A 15 -12.17 -5.26 -8.25
C TYR A 15 -11.22 -6.37 -7.85
N ASP A 16 -9.98 -5.99 -7.52
CA ASP A 16 -8.97 -6.89 -6.98
C ASP A 16 -9.12 -7.01 -5.46
N ILE A 17 -8.96 -8.23 -4.95
CA ILE A 17 -8.85 -8.45 -3.50
C ILE A 17 -7.44 -8.04 -3.04
N ARG A 18 -7.35 -7.34 -1.91
CA ARG A 18 -6.07 -6.93 -1.30
C ARG A 18 -5.47 -8.01 -0.42
N GLY A 19 -6.27 -9.01 -0.05
CA GLY A 19 -5.78 -10.18 0.67
C GLY A 19 -6.86 -11.22 0.93
N THR A 20 -6.43 -12.39 1.41
CA THR A 20 -7.32 -13.53 1.71
C THR A 20 -8.45 -13.18 2.68
N GLY A 21 -8.27 -12.20 3.56
CA GLY A 21 -9.30 -11.75 4.51
C GLY A 21 -10.51 -11.07 3.86
N GLU A 22 -10.40 -10.64 2.60
CA GLU A 22 -11.50 -10.05 1.83
C GLU A 22 -12.35 -11.10 1.10
N VAL A 23 -11.98 -12.39 1.20
CA VAL A 23 -12.66 -13.48 0.50
C VAL A 23 -13.63 -14.18 1.45
N SER A 24 -14.86 -14.40 0.99
CA SER A 24 -15.86 -15.14 1.76
C SER A 24 -15.44 -16.61 1.98
N PRO A 25 -15.88 -17.27 3.06
CA PRO A 25 -15.59 -18.69 3.29
C PRO A 25 -15.99 -19.59 2.11
N GLU A 26 -17.11 -19.29 1.44
CA GLU A 26 -17.62 -20.04 0.29
C GLU A 26 -16.69 -19.91 -0.93
N SER A 27 -16.21 -18.69 -1.19
CA SER A 27 -15.28 -18.41 -2.28
C SER A 27 -13.90 -19.01 -2.01
N LEU A 28 -13.42 -18.98 -0.76
CA LEU A 28 -12.19 -19.67 -0.36
C LEU A 28 -12.30 -21.19 -0.54
N ALA A 29 -13.43 -21.78 -0.17
CA ALA A 29 -13.68 -23.20 -0.37
C ALA A 29 -13.72 -23.56 -1.87
N LEU A 30 -14.23 -22.67 -2.71
CA LEU A 30 -14.19 -22.82 -4.16
C LEU A 30 -12.74 -22.79 -4.68
N PHE A 31 -11.93 -21.83 -4.24
CA PHE A 31 -10.51 -21.74 -4.62
C PHE A 31 -9.78 -23.02 -4.23
N GLN A 32 -9.93 -23.47 -2.99
CA GLN A 32 -9.29 -24.69 -2.51
C GLN A 32 -9.66 -25.92 -3.36
N LYS A 33 -10.90 -26.02 -3.83
CA LYS A 33 -11.33 -27.11 -4.73
C LYS A 33 -10.73 -27.01 -6.13
N SER A 34 -10.52 -25.79 -6.63
CA SER A 34 -9.90 -25.55 -7.94
C SER A 34 -8.38 -25.80 -7.95
N PHE A 35 -7.70 -25.61 -6.81
CA PHE A 35 -6.28 -25.93 -6.66
C PHE A 35 -6.09 -27.34 -6.08
N VAL A 36 -6.24 -28.36 -6.93
CA VAL A 36 -6.14 -29.78 -6.53
C VAL A 36 -4.69 -30.20 -6.22
N GLU A 37 -3.70 -29.53 -6.81
CA GLU A 37 -2.29 -29.78 -6.57
C GLU A 37 -1.61 -28.55 -5.95
N PHE A 38 -1.08 -28.72 -4.74
CA PHE A 38 -0.09 -27.82 -4.15
C PHE A 38 1.28 -28.48 -4.27
N PRO A 39 1.96 -28.35 -5.42
CA PRO A 39 3.30 -28.92 -5.55
C PRO A 39 4.19 -28.29 -4.48
N TYR A 40 4.93 -29.13 -3.75
CA TYR A 40 5.95 -28.65 -2.84
C TYR A 40 6.93 -27.75 -3.59
N LEU A 41 7.45 -26.72 -2.91
CA LEU A 41 8.52 -25.90 -3.47
C LEU A 41 9.71 -26.79 -3.83
N THR A 42 10.14 -26.72 -5.09
CA THR A 42 11.37 -27.35 -5.56
C THR A 42 12.57 -26.81 -4.78
N GLU A 43 13.63 -27.60 -4.65
CA GLU A 43 14.86 -27.18 -3.97
C GLU A 43 15.41 -25.86 -4.57
N VAL A 44 15.39 -25.74 -5.90
CA VAL A 44 15.80 -24.52 -6.61
C VAL A 44 14.96 -23.30 -6.18
N LYS A 45 13.64 -23.42 -6.09
CA LYS A 45 12.76 -22.32 -5.65
C LYS A 45 13.02 -21.97 -4.18
N ARG A 46 13.22 -22.97 -3.32
CA ARG A 46 13.54 -22.74 -1.90
C ARG A 46 14.86 -21.97 -1.75
N MET A 47 15.90 -22.37 -2.48
CA MET A 47 17.19 -21.69 -2.46
C MET A 47 17.08 -20.26 -2.99
N LYS A 48 16.31 -20.03 -4.07
CA LYS A 48 16.04 -18.67 -4.57
C LYS A 48 15.44 -17.78 -3.47
N PHE A 49 14.37 -18.24 -2.81
CA PHE A 49 13.72 -17.48 -1.74
C PHE A 49 14.61 -17.28 -0.52
N ALA A 50 15.44 -18.27 -0.16
CA ALA A 50 16.39 -18.13 0.94
C ALA A 50 17.45 -17.05 0.66
N HIS A 51 17.99 -17.00 -0.57
CA HIS A 51 18.93 -15.96 -0.98
C HIS A 51 18.28 -14.58 -1.09
N GLU A 52 17.05 -14.52 -1.60
CA GLU A 52 16.28 -13.28 -1.64
C GLU A 52 16.04 -12.74 -0.23
N TRP A 53 15.63 -13.61 0.70
CA TRP A 53 15.47 -13.26 2.11
C TRP A 53 16.77 -12.76 2.74
N ASP A 54 17.90 -13.45 2.51
CA ASP A 54 19.20 -13.02 3.05
C ASP A 54 19.55 -11.60 2.57
N ARG A 55 19.38 -11.32 1.28
CA ARG A 55 19.56 -9.98 0.69
C ARG A 55 18.64 -8.93 1.34
N LEU A 56 17.35 -9.23 1.45
CA LEU A 56 16.35 -8.32 2.04
C LEU A 56 16.54 -8.11 3.55
N SER A 57 17.15 -9.08 4.24
CA SER A 57 17.43 -8.99 5.67
C SER A 57 18.63 -8.09 5.98
N GLN A 58 19.53 -7.92 5.01
CA GLN A 58 20.73 -7.10 5.11
C GLN A 58 20.51 -5.65 4.62
N SER A 59 19.41 -5.38 3.92
CA SER A 59 19.12 -4.06 3.35
C SER A 59 18.62 -3.08 4.42
N THR A 60 19.15 -1.86 4.38
CA THR A 60 18.98 -0.82 5.42
C THR A 60 17.76 0.10 5.21
N GLU A 61 17.11 -0.02 4.06
CA GLU A 61 15.91 0.71 3.70
C GLU A 61 14.73 0.33 4.61
N PHE A 62 13.87 1.30 4.88
CA PHE A 62 12.78 1.18 5.86
C PHE A 62 11.56 0.41 5.33
N LEU A 63 11.30 0.45 4.03
CA LEU A 63 10.09 -0.14 3.44
C LEU A 63 10.43 -1.26 2.47
N ARG A 64 9.41 -2.10 2.22
CA ARG A 64 9.41 -3.16 1.22
C ARG A 64 8.15 -3.00 0.36
N VAL A 65 8.33 -2.90 -0.95
CA VAL A 65 7.22 -2.76 -1.92
C VAL A 65 7.27 -3.89 -2.93
N TRP A 66 6.09 -4.34 -3.38
CA TRP A 66 5.99 -5.37 -4.42
C TRP A 66 5.88 -4.70 -5.79
N LYS A 67 6.89 -4.91 -6.65
CA LYS A 67 6.94 -4.33 -7.99
C LYS A 67 7.70 -5.25 -8.92
N ASP A 68 7.29 -5.33 -10.19
CA ASP A 68 7.99 -6.12 -11.21
C ASP A 68 8.22 -7.59 -10.80
N ASP A 69 7.23 -8.17 -10.10
CA ASP A 69 7.25 -9.52 -9.51
C ASP A 69 8.38 -9.79 -8.49
N GLU A 70 8.94 -8.72 -7.91
CA GLU A 70 9.99 -8.79 -6.89
C GLU A 70 9.70 -7.85 -5.70
N VAL A 71 10.33 -8.14 -4.56
CA VAL A 71 10.30 -7.27 -3.39
C VAL A 71 11.45 -6.26 -3.49
N HIS A 72 11.11 -4.98 -3.59
CA HIS A 72 12.06 -3.88 -3.61
C HIS A 72 12.18 -3.23 -2.23
N SER A 73 13.42 -2.95 -1.84
CA SER A 73 13.75 -2.19 -0.65
C SER A 73 13.77 -0.70 -1.01
N VAL A 74 12.95 0.11 -0.33
CA VAL A 74 12.79 1.54 -0.65
C VAL A 74 12.81 2.38 0.62
N GLN A 75 13.21 3.65 0.46
CA GLN A 75 13.26 4.60 1.57
C GLN A 75 11.86 4.93 2.07
N GLU A 76 11.81 5.51 3.28
CA GLU A 76 10.56 5.81 3.97
C GLU A 76 9.70 6.86 3.22
N ASP A 77 10.33 7.71 2.42
CA ASP A 77 9.74 8.77 1.60
C ASP A 77 9.18 8.27 0.26
N TYR A 78 9.20 6.96 -0.01
CA TYR A 78 8.76 6.38 -1.28
C TYR A 78 7.35 6.85 -1.72
N PHE A 79 6.43 7.04 -0.76
CA PHE A 79 5.06 7.45 -1.04
C PHE A 79 4.84 8.96 -1.03
N ASP A 80 5.86 9.77 -0.76
CA ASP A 80 5.68 11.21 -0.54
C ASP A 80 5.21 11.92 -1.81
N GLN A 81 5.83 11.63 -2.94
CA GLN A 81 5.44 12.18 -4.24
C GLN A 81 4.00 11.78 -4.60
N PHE A 82 3.62 10.53 -4.32
CA PHE A 82 2.28 10.03 -4.53
C PHE A 82 1.24 10.75 -3.63
N ILE A 83 1.57 11.01 -2.37
CA ILE A 83 0.72 11.79 -1.45
C ILE A 83 0.51 13.22 -1.98
N ILE A 84 1.56 13.86 -2.51
CA ILE A 84 1.48 15.20 -3.11
C ILE A 84 0.55 15.19 -4.33
N GLU A 85 0.61 14.16 -5.17
CA GLU A 85 -0.29 14.01 -6.32
C GLU A 85 -1.74 13.80 -5.88
N CYS A 86 -1.99 12.96 -4.88
CA CYS A 86 -3.31 12.78 -4.30
C CYS A 86 -3.86 14.08 -3.71
N ALA A 87 -3.01 14.87 -3.06
CA ALA A 87 -3.38 16.18 -2.53
C ALA A 87 -3.83 17.14 -3.65
N LYS A 88 -3.13 17.17 -4.78
CA LYS A 88 -3.55 17.96 -5.96
C LYS A 88 -4.89 17.48 -6.52
N ASN A 89 -5.08 16.16 -6.62
CA ASN A 89 -6.32 15.58 -7.14
C ASN A 89 -7.55 15.98 -6.31
N VAL A 90 -7.40 16.10 -4.99
CA VAL A 90 -8.50 16.54 -4.11
C VAL A 90 -8.63 18.06 -3.99
N GLY A 91 -7.77 18.85 -4.62
CA GLY A 91 -7.81 20.32 -4.62
C GLY A 91 -7.00 21.01 -3.51
N ALA A 92 -6.14 20.27 -2.80
CA ALA A 92 -5.31 20.82 -1.72
C ALA A 92 -4.15 21.71 -2.20
N ASP A 93 -4.01 21.94 -3.50
CA ASP A 93 -3.17 23.00 -4.08
C ASP A 93 -3.86 24.38 -4.09
N LYS A 94 -5.18 24.41 -3.94
CA LYS A 94 -6.00 25.64 -4.04
C LYS A 94 -6.45 26.12 -2.67
N GLU A 95 -6.96 25.22 -1.84
CA GLU A 95 -7.51 25.51 -0.52
C GLU A 95 -7.16 24.44 0.51
N PHE A 96 -7.46 24.69 1.78
CA PHE A 96 -7.23 23.73 2.85
C PHE A 96 -8.25 22.59 2.77
N HIS A 97 -7.77 21.35 2.78
CA HIS A 97 -8.62 20.16 2.85
C HIS A 97 -8.30 19.35 4.10
N LYS A 98 -9.32 18.71 4.69
CA LYS A 98 -9.12 17.81 5.83
C LYS A 98 -8.15 16.70 5.46
N ALA A 99 -7.18 16.41 6.32
CA ALA A 99 -6.17 15.38 6.08
C ALA A 99 -6.74 13.99 5.70
N PRO A 100 -7.86 13.51 6.28
CA PRO A 100 -8.46 12.25 5.88
C PRO A 100 -8.93 12.24 4.42
N ARG A 101 -9.18 13.41 3.80
CA ARG A 101 -9.54 13.48 2.38
C ARG A 101 -8.34 13.15 1.48
N VAL A 102 -7.17 13.69 1.79
CA VAL A 102 -5.92 13.39 1.09
C VAL A 102 -5.50 11.93 1.33
N ILE A 103 -5.55 11.48 2.58
CA ILE A 103 -5.19 10.10 2.96
C ILE A 103 -6.17 9.10 2.31
N GLY A 104 -7.47 9.40 2.31
CA GLY A 104 -8.48 8.55 1.69
C GLY A 104 -8.31 8.42 0.17
N GLU A 105 -7.93 9.50 -0.50
CA GLU A 105 -7.56 9.46 -1.93
C GLU A 105 -6.36 8.54 -2.16
N ALA A 106 -5.30 8.71 -1.37
CA ALA A 106 -4.10 7.87 -1.43
C ALA A 106 -4.43 6.40 -1.17
N LEU A 107 -5.28 6.07 -0.18
CA LEU A 107 -5.70 4.69 0.09
C LEU A 107 -6.53 4.07 -1.03
N GLY A 108 -7.32 4.89 -1.73
CA GLY A 108 -8.14 4.46 -2.85
C GLY A 108 -7.32 4.15 -4.10
N LEU A 109 -6.27 4.94 -4.33
CA LEU A 109 -5.41 4.84 -5.52
C LEU A 109 -4.13 4.04 -5.32
N ALA A 110 -3.72 3.76 -4.08
CA ALA A 110 -2.51 3.00 -3.80
C ALA A 110 -2.60 1.60 -4.40
N ASP A 111 -1.57 1.25 -5.16
CA ASP A 111 -1.33 -0.07 -5.74
C ASP A 111 -0.75 -1.05 -4.70
N GLN A 112 -0.13 -0.53 -3.65
CA GLN A 112 0.41 -1.28 -2.53
C GLN A 112 -0.59 -1.34 -1.37
N LEU A 113 -0.52 -2.43 -0.58
CA LEU A 113 -1.23 -2.51 0.69
C LEU A 113 -0.55 -1.59 1.72
N VAL A 114 -1.04 -0.35 1.82
CA VAL A 114 -0.56 0.67 2.76
C VAL A 114 -1.65 1.03 3.77
N GLY A 115 -1.24 1.25 5.02
CA GLY A 115 -2.13 1.65 6.11
C GLY A 115 -2.34 3.17 6.17
N ASP A 116 -3.53 3.59 6.59
CA ASP A 116 -3.90 4.99 6.80
C ASP A 116 -2.97 5.71 7.78
N THR A 117 -2.55 5.01 8.84
CA THR A 117 -1.67 5.50 9.89
C THR A 117 -0.29 5.81 9.36
N PHE A 118 0.22 4.99 8.44
CA PHE A 118 1.52 5.24 7.80
C PHE A 118 1.44 6.44 6.86
N LEU A 119 0.36 6.56 6.06
CA LEU A 119 0.15 7.73 5.20
C LEU A 119 -0.04 9.02 6.00
N GLU A 120 -0.72 8.96 7.16
CA GLU A 120 -0.83 10.09 8.08
C GLU A 120 0.55 10.51 8.61
N TYR A 121 1.37 9.54 8.99
CA TYR A 121 2.74 9.79 9.43
C TYR A 121 3.55 10.48 8.33
N ARG A 122 3.54 9.96 7.09
CA ARG A 122 4.24 10.59 5.96
C ARG A 122 3.72 11.99 5.66
N LEU A 123 2.41 12.22 5.71
CA LEU A 123 1.83 13.55 5.55
C LEU A 123 2.32 14.52 6.63
N LYS A 124 2.46 14.07 7.89
CA LYS A 124 3.05 14.89 8.96
C LYS A 124 4.54 15.18 8.74
N GLU A 125 5.30 14.23 8.20
CA GLU A 125 6.69 14.49 7.80
C GLU A 125 6.77 15.53 6.66
N LEU A 126 5.89 15.47 5.68
CA LEU A 126 5.81 16.47 4.61
C LEU A 126 5.41 17.87 5.11
N ILE A 127 4.59 17.94 6.16
CA ILE A 127 4.32 19.20 6.87
C ILE A 127 5.60 19.73 7.53
N LYS A 128 6.37 18.88 8.22
CA LYS A 128 7.64 19.28 8.86
C LYS A 128 8.70 19.74 7.86
N GLN A 129 8.67 19.18 6.65
CA GLN A 129 9.54 19.56 5.54
C GLN A 129 9.08 20.80 4.78
N GLU A 130 8.01 21.47 5.24
CA GLU A 130 7.45 22.67 4.60
C GLU A 130 7.00 22.40 3.15
N VAL A 131 6.51 21.19 2.86
CA VAL A 131 5.81 20.87 1.61
C VAL A 131 4.32 21.23 1.70
N PHE A 132 3.75 21.11 2.91
CA PHE A 132 2.37 21.46 3.20
C PHE A 132 2.30 22.52 4.32
N GLU A 133 1.40 23.49 4.14
CA GLU A 133 0.84 24.27 5.24
C GLU A 133 -0.24 23.42 5.93
N TYR A 134 -0.45 23.67 7.24
CA TYR A 134 -1.52 23.02 7.98
C TYR A 134 -2.24 24.00 8.92
N GLU A 135 -3.49 23.68 9.22
CA GLU A 135 -4.29 24.35 10.25
C GLU A 135 -4.94 23.32 11.18
N GLY A 136 -5.12 23.69 12.45
CA GLY A 136 -5.69 22.81 13.48
C GLY A 136 -4.63 22.06 14.30
N SER A 137 -4.99 20.89 14.82
CA SER A 137 -4.11 20.07 15.67
C SER A 137 -3.62 18.81 14.95
N LEU A 138 -2.31 18.54 15.02
CA LEU A 138 -1.69 17.33 14.48
C LEU A 138 -1.86 16.09 15.38
N ASP A 139 -2.67 16.15 16.44
CA ASP A 139 -2.90 15.00 17.33
C ASP A 139 -3.48 13.79 16.61
N GLN A 140 -4.44 14.01 15.70
CA GLN A 140 -5.11 12.95 14.92
C GLN A 140 -5.54 13.48 13.54
N MET A 141 -5.56 12.63 12.51
CA MET A 141 -5.88 13.01 11.12
C MET A 141 -7.12 13.90 10.97
N ARG A 142 -8.21 13.63 11.70
CA ARG A 142 -9.47 14.38 11.60
C ARG A 142 -9.39 15.83 12.11
N PHE A 143 -8.36 16.19 12.87
CA PHE A 143 -8.27 17.48 13.56
C PHE A 143 -7.46 18.54 12.81
N TYR A 144 -6.84 18.20 11.69
CA TYR A 144 -6.12 19.17 10.87
C TYR A 144 -6.54 19.15 9.41
N SER A 145 -6.34 20.29 8.76
CA SER A 145 -6.44 20.46 7.32
C SER A 145 -5.05 20.76 6.77
N VAL A 146 -4.80 20.40 5.51
CA VAL A 146 -3.53 20.61 4.82
C VAL A 146 -3.76 21.33 3.49
N LYS A 147 -2.73 22.05 3.05
CA LYS A 147 -2.66 22.68 1.73
C LYS A 147 -1.22 22.64 1.24
N LEU A 148 -0.99 22.36 -0.04
CA LEU A 148 0.34 22.42 -0.64
C LEU A 148 0.86 23.86 -0.66
N ILE A 149 2.13 24.01 -0.27
CA ILE A 149 2.86 25.27 -0.42
C ILE A 149 3.12 25.49 -1.92
N LYS A 150 2.97 26.74 -2.36
CA LYS A 150 3.17 27.12 -3.77
C LYS A 150 4.63 27.29 -4.12
#